data_AF-X1L1I8-F1
#
_entry.id   AF-X1L1I8-F1
#
_cell.length_a   1.000
_cell.length_b   1.000
_cell.length_c   1.000
_cell.angle_alpha   90.00
_cell.angle_beta   90.00
_cell.angle_gamma   90.00
#
_symmetry.space_group_name_H-M   'P 1'
#
loop_
_entity.id
_entity.type
_entity.pdbx_description
1 polymer ?
#
loop_
_entity_poly.entity_id
_entity_poly.type
_entity_poly.pdbx_seq_one_letter_code
_entity_poly.pdbx_strand_id
1 'polypeptide(L)'
;MPVIRDIPLSLKTSEVLRRQGFGRYSKVRPEIKSLITELLAGVKKAYLLEPAVAYEIYSITEMSHSQVSLEGNLVLQCSLLSSLLPQLR
;
A
#
# COMPACT_ATOMS: atom_id res chain seq x y z
N MET A 1 -13.72 -4.34 16.76
CA MET A 1 -13.40 -3.09 16.03
C MET A 1 -12.35 -3.41 14.99
N PRO A 2 -12.43 -2.90 13.75
CA PRO A 2 -11.45 -3.19 12.72
C PRO A 2 -10.22 -2.26 12.79
N VAL A 3 -9.05 -2.77 12.42
CA VAL A 3 -7.85 -1.95 12.19
C VAL A 3 -7.72 -1.63 10.71
N ILE A 4 -7.50 -0.36 10.39
CA ILE A 4 -7.28 0.15 9.04
C ILE A 4 -5.77 0.34 8.82
N ARG A 5 -5.22 -0.27 7.77
CA ARG A 5 -3.82 -0.05 7.36
C ARG A 5 -3.73 0.54 5.96
N ASP A 6 -2.94 1.61 5.83
CA ASP A 6 -2.61 2.20 4.55
C ASP A 6 -1.68 1.27 3.76
N ILE A 7 -2.05 0.99 2.52
CA ILE A 7 -1.21 0.27 1.57
C ILE A 7 -0.59 1.29 0.62
N PRO A 8 0.75 1.39 0.56
CA PRO A 8 1.40 2.26 -0.40
C PRO A 8 1.15 1.73 -1.81
N LEU A 9 0.46 2.52 -2.64
CA LEU A 9 0.32 2.22 -4.05
C LEU A 9 1.59 2.66 -4.79
N SER A 10 2.20 1.72 -5.50
CA SER A 10 3.40 1.96 -6.32
C SER A 10 3.08 1.71 -7.78
N LEU A 11 3.19 2.74 -8.61
CA LEU A 11 3.00 2.65 -10.06
C LEU A 11 4.24 2.01 -10.70
N LYS A 12 4.21 0.68 -10.88
CA LYS A 12 5.31 -0.02 -11.56
C LYS A 12 5.21 0.17 -13.07
N THR A 13 6.35 0.40 -13.73
CA THR A 13 6.42 0.52 -15.20
C THR A 13 5.79 -0.68 -15.92
N SER A 14 5.93 -1.89 -15.38
CA SER A 14 5.31 -3.10 -15.93
C SER A 14 3.78 -3.09 -15.90
N GLU A 15 3.18 -2.48 -14.88
CA GLU A 15 1.73 -2.37 -14.76
C GLU A 15 1.17 -1.32 -15.71
N VAL A 16 1.89 -0.20 -15.86
CA VAL A 16 1.57 0.84 -16.85
C VAL A 16 1.64 0.27 -18.26
N LEU A 17 2.73 -0.43 -18.60
CA LEU A 17 2.88 -1.10 -19.89
C LEU A 17 1.74 -2.09 -20.15
N ARG A 18 1.40 -2.94 -19.17
CA ARG A 18 0.27 -3.88 -19.28
C ARG A 18 -1.04 -3.16 -19.59
N ARG A 19 -1.33 -2.03 -18.93
CA ARG A 19 -2.55 -1.23 -19.18
C ARG A 19 -2.56 -0.58 -20.57
N GLN A 20 -1.39 -0.28 -21.12
CA GLN A 20 -1.23 0.20 -22.50
C GLN A 20 -1.28 -0.93 -23.55
N GLY A 21 -1.64 -2.16 -23.15
CA GLY A 21 -1.69 -3.32 -24.05
C GLY A 21 -0.36 -4.07 -24.21
N PHE A 22 0.70 -3.59 -23.57
CA PHE A 22 2.01 -4.25 -23.56
C PHE A 22 2.09 -5.26 -22.42
N GLY A 23 1.47 -6.43 -22.63
CA GLY A 23 1.53 -7.56 -21.71
C GLY A 23 2.95 -8.12 -21.53
N ARG A 24 3.11 -9.07 -20.60
CA ARG A 24 4.41 -9.63 -20.16
C ARG A 24 5.31 -10.17 -21.30
N TYR A 25 4.70 -10.61 -22.39
CA TYR A 25 5.38 -11.21 -23.55
C TYR A 25 5.42 -10.29 -24.78
N SER A 26 4.92 -9.07 -24.66
CA SER A 26 4.95 -8.10 -25.75
C SER A 26 6.39 -7.62 -25.97
N LYS A 27 6.84 -7.63 -27.23
CA LYS A 27 8.12 -7.00 -27.60
C LYS A 27 7.91 -5.49 -27.64
N VAL A 28 8.12 -4.84 -26.50
CA VAL A 28 8.14 -3.37 -26.39
C VAL A 28 9.48 -2.86 -26.88
N ARG A 29 9.46 -1.88 -27.79
CA ARG A 29 10.69 -1.22 -28.24
C ARG A 29 11.39 -0.54 -27.06
N PRO A 30 12.72 -0.65 -26.92
CA PRO A 30 13.45 -0.07 -25.79
C PRO A 30 13.18 1.42 -25.56
N GLU A 31 13.00 2.18 -26.63
CA GLU A 31 12.73 3.62 -26.62
C GLU A 31 11.39 3.93 -25.92
N ILE A 32 10.35 3.12 -26.18
CA ILE A 32 9.03 3.27 -25.54
C ILE A 32 9.14 2.97 -24.05
N LYS A 33 9.88 1.92 -23.68
CA LYS A 33 10.10 1.57 -22.26
C LYS A 33 10.87 2.67 -21.54
N SER A 34 11.89 3.25 -22.18
CA SER A 34 12.67 4.36 -21.64
C SER A 34 11.78 5.58 -21.41
N LEU A 35 11.00 5.97 -22.43
CA LEU A 35 10.11 7.13 -22.36
C LEU A 35 9.08 6.99 -21.23
N ILE A 36 8.41 5.83 -21.12
CA ILE A 36 7.43 5.61 -20.04
C ILE A 36 8.10 5.67 -18.67
N THR A 37 9.32 5.15 -18.53
CA THR A 37 10.06 5.20 -17.27
C THR A 37 10.41 6.64 -16.88
N GLU A 38 10.84 7.45 -17.84
CA GLU A 38 11.16 8.87 -17.64
C GLU A 38 9.92 9.67 -17.25
N LEU A 39 8.80 9.46 -17.95
CA LEU A 39 7.52 10.11 -17.65
C LEU A 39 7.03 9.77 -16.23
N LEU A 40 7.12 8.50 -15.82
CA LEU A 40 6.74 8.08 -14.46
C LEU A 40 7.64 8.72 -13.40
N ALA A 41 8.94 8.84 -13.67
CA ALA A 41 9.86 9.55 -12.79
C ALA A 41 9.50 11.05 -12.69
N GLY A 42 9.11 11.67 -13.80
CA GLY A 42 8.62 13.05 -13.85
C GLY A 42 7.37 13.26 -13.02
N VAL A 43 6.36 12.39 -13.16
CA VAL A 43 5.12 12.41 -12.36
C VAL A 43 5.43 12.33 -10.87
N LYS A 44 6.35 11.44 -10.46
CA LYS A 44 6.77 11.31 -9.06
C LYS A 44 7.52 12.55 -8.56
N LYS A 45 8.43 13.09 -9.35
CA LYS A 45 9.25 14.26 -8.98
C LYS A 45 8.42 15.54 -8.86
N ALA A 46 7.45 15.72 -9.75
CA ALA A 46 6.57 16.88 -9.77
C ALA A 46 5.32 16.71 -8.90
N TYR A 47 5.19 15.60 -8.16
CA TYR A 47 4.04 15.29 -7.31
C TYR A 47 2.69 15.46 -8.05
N LEU A 48 2.64 15.07 -9.33
CA LEU A 48 1.46 15.29 -10.18
C LEU A 48 0.29 14.37 -9.83
N LEU A 49 0.53 13.34 -9.03
CA LEU A 49 -0.48 12.42 -8.54
C LEU A 49 -0.34 12.29 -7.03
N GLU A 50 -1.45 12.51 -6.33
CA GLU A 50 -1.57 12.07 -4.95
C GLU A 50 -1.76 10.54 -4.92
N PRO A 51 -1.07 9.82 -4.04
CA PRO A 51 -1.29 8.38 -3.91
C PRO A 51 -2.74 8.13 -3.51
N ALA A 52 -3.45 7.33 -4.31
CA ALA A 52 -4.77 6.86 -3.89
C ALA A 52 -4.58 5.98 -2.66
N VAL A 53 -5.36 6.25 -1.61
CA VAL A 53 -5.24 5.48 -0.37
C VAL A 53 -6.00 4.18 -0.55
N ALA A 54 -5.30 3.06 -0.38
CA ALA A 54 -5.91 1.74 -0.29
C ALA A 54 -5.81 1.26 1.15
N TYR A 55 -6.90 0.67 1.64
CA TYR A 55 -7.01 0.21 3.02
C TYR A 55 -7.23 -1.29 3.06
N GLU A 56 -6.53 -1.97 3.96
CA GLU A 56 -6.92 -3.30 4.43
C GLU A 56 -7.58 -3.20 5.81
N ILE A 57 -8.66 -3.96 5.97
CA ILE A 57 -9.48 -4.01 7.17
C ILE A 57 -9.24 -5.35 7.84
N TYR A 58 -8.74 -5.33 9.07
CA TYR A 58 -8.47 -6.53 9.86
C TYR A 58 -9.38 -6.62 11.09
N SER A 59 -9.93 -7.81 11.35
CA SER A 59 -10.62 -8.11 12.61
C SER A 59 -9.59 -8.30 13.73
N ILE A 60 -9.85 -7.71 14.90
CA ILE A 60 -9.06 -7.97 16.11
C ILE A 60 -9.47 -9.32 16.67
N THR A 61 -8.52 -10.24 16.84
CA THR A 61 -8.73 -11.57 17.40
C THR A 61 -8.41 -11.63 18.89
N GLU A 62 -7.37 -10.94 19.32
CA GLU A 62 -6.95 -10.88 20.72
C GLU A 62 -6.29 -9.52 20.99
N MET A 63 -6.42 -9.03 22.22
CA MET A 63 -5.85 -7.75 22.63
C MET A 63 -5.28 -7.89 24.04
N SER A 64 -4.04 -7.46 24.23
CA SER A 64 -3.39 -7.39 25.54
C SER A 64 -2.83 -5.99 25.82
N HIS A 65 -2.22 -5.80 26.98
CA HIS A 65 -1.73 -4.48 27.42
C HIS A 65 -0.68 -3.84 26.50
N SER A 66 0.04 -4.63 25.69
CA SER A 66 1.11 -4.13 24.81
C SER A 66 0.98 -4.56 23.35
N GLN A 67 0.00 -5.40 23.02
CA GLN A 67 -0.13 -5.95 21.68
C GLN A 67 -1.60 -6.19 21.29
N VAL A 68 -1.84 -6.12 19.98
CA VAL A 68 -3.11 -6.48 19.35
C VAL A 68 -2.82 -7.55 18.30
N SER A 69 -3.47 -8.70 18.44
CA SER A 69 -3.48 -9.76 17.44
C SER A 69 -4.62 -9.53 16.46
N LEU A 70 -4.30 -9.64 15.18
CA LEU A 70 -5.21 -9.49 14.06
C LEU A 70 -5.44 -10.83 13.38
N GLU A 71 -6.57 -10.93 12.72
CA GLU A 71 -6.88 -12.02 11.81
C GLU A 71 -5.75 -12.19 10.76
N GLY A 72 -5.28 -13.43 10.55
CA GLY A 72 -4.12 -13.71 9.70
C GLY A 72 -2.76 -13.74 10.42
N ASN A 73 -2.74 -13.89 11.76
CA ASN A 73 -1.52 -13.99 12.58
C ASN A 73 -0.64 -12.74 12.58
N LEU A 74 -1.20 -11.58 12.23
CA LEU A 74 -0.52 -10.30 12.32
C LEU A 74 -0.57 -9.77 13.76
N VAL A 75 0.58 -9.38 14.31
CA VAL A 75 0.68 -8.82 15.66
C VAL A 75 1.15 -7.38 15.57
N LEU A 76 0.38 -6.47 16.17
CA LEU A 76 0.76 -5.07 16.33
C LEU A 76 1.26 -4.86 17.75
N GLN A 77 2.50 -4.40 17.90
CA GLN A 77 2.95 -3.86 19.18
C GLN A 77 2.47 -2.42 19.32
N CYS A 78 1.73 -2.16 20.37
CA CYS A 78 1.16 -0.85 20.60
C CYS A 78 1.45 -0.44 22.04
N SER A 79 2.47 0.40 22.20
CA SER A 79 2.85 1.03 23.47
C SER A 79 1.81 2.04 23.99
N LEU A 80 0.83 2.44 23.16
CA LEU A 80 -0.16 3.49 23.44
C LEU A 80 -1.61 2.99 23.56
N LEU A 81 -1.85 1.68 23.63
CA LEU A 81 -3.22 1.15 23.72
C LEU A 81 -3.97 1.63 24.97
N SER A 82 -3.24 1.78 26.07
CA SER A 82 -3.78 2.27 27.34
C SER A 82 -4.27 3.73 27.28
N SER A 83 -3.78 4.55 26.34
CA SER A 83 -4.22 5.95 26.20
C SER A 83 -5.26 6.18 25.11
N LEU A 84 -5.32 5.30 24.09
CA LEU A 84 -6.23 5.46 22.94
C LEU A 84 -7.58 4.76 23.09
N LEU A 85 -7.70 3.77 23.99
CA LEU A 85 -8.95 3.01 24.23
C LEU A 85 -9.31 3.01 25.72
N PRO A 86 -9.89 4.11 26.25
CA PRO A 86 -10.14 4.27 27.68
C PRO A 86 -11.33 3.42 28.21
N GLN A 87 -11.97 2.60 27.38
CA GLN A 87 -13.22 1.91 27.71
C GLN A 87 -13.06 0.46 28.21
N LEU A 88 -11.85 -0.02 28.47
CA LEU A 88 -11.62 -1.34 29.06
C LEU A 88 -11.13 -1.18 30.51
N ARG A 89 -12.08 -0.96 31.41
CA ARG A 89 -11.96 -1.30 32.84
C ARG A 89 -12.99 -2.36 33.17
#